data_AF-A0AA50HUX7-F1
#
_entry.id   AF-A0AA50HUX7-F1
#
_cell.length_a   1.000
_cell.length_b   1.000
_cell.length_c   1.000
_cell.angle_alpha   90.00
_cell.angle_beta   90.00
_cell.angle_gamma   90.00
#
_symmetry.space_group_name_H-M   'P 1'
#
loop_
_entity.id
_entity.type
_entity.pdbx_description
1 polymer ?
#
loop_
_entity_poly.entity_id
_entity_poly.type
_entity_poly.pdbx_seq_one_letter_code
_entity_poly.pdbx_strand_id
1 'polypeptide(L)'
;MGKFGEVAFFHWSSHTLLVTDTLLVLSENPPPVLELDSTPLMFHARDKAGDRPEDNLANRAKGWQRICLFALYFQASTLEVPNWKQVWQEAKQVGDRRRENYFGLYPFQWRKDWQNTFQTLWGGGKVRVAPILQELILNREPESVWQWVEKITSWPVETLIPCHFSAPVATNGEQIRQAFSFLQKSSSDNEESLPQEDRQILQRIDQFLVRWRITPPPASKRE
;
A
#
# COMPACT_ATOMS: atom_id res chain seq x y z
N MET A 1 10.11 -14.14 -13.04
CA MET A 1 8.99 -13.41 -12.40
C MET A 1 7.84 -13.31 -13.41
N GLY A 2 6.58 -13.26 -12.96
CA GLY A 2 5.42 -13.17 -13.85
C GLY A 2 5.35 -11.82 -14.57
N LYS A 3 4.64 -11.77 -15.70
CA LYS A 3 4.27 -10.50 -16.34
C LYS A 3 3.21 -9.81 -15.47
N PHE A 4 3.32 -8.49 -15.29
CA PHE A 4 2.23 -7.70 -14.72
C PHE A 4 1.18 -7.45 -15.81
N GLY A 5 -0.10 -7.59 -15.45
CA GLY A 5 -1.22 -7.32 -16.34
C GLY A 5 -2.24 -6.48 -15.60
N GLU A 6 -2.80 -5.50 -16.29
CA GLU A 6 -3.84 -4.61 -15.79
C GLU A 6 -4.94 -4.53 -16.85
N VAL A 7 -6.20 -4.50 -16.40
CA VAL A 7 -7.36 -4.40 -17.29
C VAL A 7 -8.31 -3.34 -16.75
N ALA A 8 -8.58 -2.33 -17.59
CA ALA A 8 -9.56 -1.31 -17.31
C ALA A 8 -10.82 -1.52 -18.16
N PHE A 9 -11.98 -1.35 -17.54
CA PHE A 9 -13.28 -1.30 -18.22
C PHE A 9 -13.94 0.06 -17.97
N PHE A 10 -14.62 0.59 -18.97
CA PHE A 10 -15.41 1.80 -18.82
C PHE A 10 -16.88 1.52 -19.11
N HIS A 11 -17.73 1.80 -18.12
CA HIS A 11 -19.17 1.71 -18.27
C HIS A 11 -19.74 3.08 -18.62
N TRP A 12 -20.06 3.27 -19.90
CA TRP A 12 -20.48 4.56 -20.48
C TRP A 12 -21.68 5.18 -19.78
N SER A 13 -22.73 4.40 -19.49
CA SER A 13 -23.97 4.95 -18.95
C SER A 13 -23.82 5.53 -17.54
N SER A 14 -22.88 5.02 -16.75
CA SER A 14 -22.65 5.50 -15.37
C SER A 14 -21.32 6.24 -15.22
N HIS A 15 -20.63 6.53 -16.32
CA HIS A 15 -19.33 7.21 -16.30
C HIS A 15 -18.32 6.54 -15.35
N THR A 16 -18.37 5.22 -15.25
CA THR A 16 -17.62 4.45 -14.25
C THR A 16 -16.43 3.72 -14.85
N LEU A 17 -15.25 4.00 -14.33
CA LEU A 17 -14.01 3.28 -14.60
C LEU A 17 -13.85 2.14 -13.58
N LEU A 18 -13.63 0.92 -14.07
CA LEU A 18 -13.26 -0.24 -13.27
C LEU A 18 -11.82 -0.62 -13.59
N VAL A 19 -11.02 -0.90 -12.57
CA VAL A 19 -9.59 -1.27 -12.68
C VAL A 19 -9.24 -2.36 -11.67
N THR A 20 -8.24 -3.18 -11.97
CA THR A 20 -7.86 -4.28 -11.09
C THR A 20 -6.86 -3.85 -10.04
N ASP A 21 -5.59 -3.62 -10.41
CA ASP A 21 -4.48 -3.65 -9.45
C ASP A 21 -3.70 -2.34 -9.35
N THR A 22 -3.76 -1.48 -10.36
CA THR A 22 -2.94 -0.27 -10.48
C THR A 22 -3.42 0.87 -9.61
N LEU A 23 -4.72 1.04 -9.44
CA LEU A 23 -5.30 2.12 -8.64
C LEU A 23 -5.97 1.59 -7.38
N LEU A 24 -5.87 2.36 -6.32
CA LEU A 24 -6.51 2.11 -5.05
C LEU A 24 -6.99 3.40 -4.41
N VAL A 25 -7.92 3.26 -3.47
CA VAL A 25 -8.37 4.36 -2.61
C VAL A 25 -8.44 3.87 -1.17
N LEU A 26 -7.50 4.30 -0.34
CA LEU A 26 -7.45 3.90 1.06
C LEU A 26 -8.55 4.57 1.89
N SER A 27 -9.08 3.82 2.85
CA SER A 27 -9.92 4.33 3.94
C SER A 27 -9.08 4.47 5.22
N GLU A 28 -9.41 5.46 6.05
CA GLU A 28 -8.80 5.61 7.37
C GLU A 28 -9.21 4.48 8.34
N ASN A 29 -10.42 3.96 8.15
CA ASN A 29 -11.04 2.92 8.98
C ASN A 29 -11.17 1.59 8.23
N PRO A 30 -11.17 0.45 8.93
CA PRO A 30 -11.34 -0.86 8.30
C PRO A 30 -12.67 -0.96 7.56
N PRO A 31 -12.74 -1.72 6.45
CA PRO A 31 -14.00 -2.01 5.78
C PRO A 31 -14.91 -2.90 6.65
N PRO A 32 -16.24 -2.85 6.47
CA PRO A 32 -17.20 -3.60 7.29
C PRO A 32 -16.95 -5.11 7.36
N VAL A 33 -16.34 -5.72 6.33
CA VAL A 33 -16.00 -7.16 6.36
C VAL A 33 -15.03 -7.52 7.48
N LEU A 34 -14.17 -6.59 7.91
CA LEU A 34 -13.25 -6.78 9.04
C LEU A 34 -13.91 -6.52 10.40
N GLU A 35 -15.19 -6.14 10.43
CA GLU A 35 -15.98 -6.11 11.67
C GLU A 35 -16.55 -7.49 12.02
N LEU A 36 -16.64 -8.41 11.06
CA LEU A 36 -17.10 -9.78 11.27
C LEU A 36 -16.12 -10.59 12.13
N ASP A 37 -14.82 -10.34 11.96
CA ASP A 37 -13.75 -10.87 12.79
C ASP A 37 -12.65 -9.82 12.96
N SER A 38 -12.59 -9.22 14.15
CA SER A 38 -11.60 -8.20 14.49
C SER A 38 -10.22 -8.77 14.85
N THR A 39 -10.05 -10.10 14.89
CA THR A 39 -8.80 -10.76 15.31
C THR A 39 -7.56 -10.25 14.56
N PRO A 40 -7.57 -10.12 13.22
CA PRO A 40 -6.42 -9.58 12.50
C PRO A 40 -6.13 -8.12 12.86
N LEU A 41 -7.18 -7.30 13.04
CA LEU A 41 -7.02 -5.90 13.45
C LEU A 41 -6.38 -5.82 14.84
N MET A 42 -6.86 -6.61 15.78
CA MET A 42 -6.34 -6.64 17.15
C MET A 42 -4.91 -7.17 17.22
N PHE A 43 -4.55 -8.11 16.35
CA PHE A 43 -3.18 -8.59 16.24
C PHE A 43 -2.23 -7.47 15.79
N HIS A 44 -2.59 -6.72 14.74
CA HIS A 44 -1.76 -5.63 14.22
C HIS A 44 -1.80 -4.35 15.08
N ALA A 45 -2.78 -4.22 15.99
CA ALA A 45 -2.88 -3.09 16.92
C ALA A 45 -1.85 -3.14 18.07
N ARG A 46 -1.21 -4.29 18.30
CA ARG A 46 -0.22 -4.50 19.38
C ARG A 46 1.03 -3.66 19.19
N ASP A 47 1.63 -3.18 20.26
CA ASP A 47 2.98 -2.60 20.20
C ASP A 47 4.04 -3.65 20.51
N LYS A 48 3.69 -4.69 21.27
CA LYS A 48 4.54 -5.83 21.65
C LYS A 48 3.79 -7.15 21.57
N ALA A 49 4.53 -8.26 21.52
CA ALA A 49 3.97 -9.61 21.36
C ALA A 49 2.92 -9.99 22.43
N GLY A 50 3.14 -9.57 23.67
CA GLY A 50 2.26 -9.88 24.81
C GLY A 50 1.06 -8.94 24.97
N ASP A 51 0.96 -7.88 24.17
CA ASP A 51 -0.09 -6.89 24.32
C ASP A 51 -1.46 -7.47 23.98
N ARG A 52 -2.46 -7.05 24.74
CA ARG A 52 -3.88 -7.39 24.53
C ARG A 52 -4.67 -6.10 24.44
N PRO A 53 -4.60 -5.38 23.31
CA PRO A 53 -5.37 -4.16 23.13
C PRO A 53 -6.86 -4.46 23.30
N GLU A 54 -7.58 -3.59 23.99
CA GLU A 54 -9.03 -3.67 24.08
C GLU A 54 -9.66 -3.51 22.70
N ASP A 55 -10.68 -4.30 22.41
CA ASP A 55 -11.39 -4.21 21.13
C ASP A 55 -12.30 -2.98 21.11
N ASN A 56 -11.76 -1.87 20.60
CA ASN A 56 -12.46 -0.61 20.41
C ASN A 56 -12.13 0.00 19.04
N LEU A 57 -12.90 1.01 18.62
CA LEU A 57 -12.75 1.64 17.31
C LEU A 57 -11.33 2.17 17.05
N ALA A 58 -10.68 2.75 18.06
CA ALA A 58 -9.33 3.30 17.93
C ALA A 58 -8.28 2.20 17.67
N ASN A 59 -8.35 1.09 18.40
CA ASN A 59 -7.45 -0.05 18.19
C ASN A 59 -7.74 -0.79 16.89
N ARG A 60 -9.00 -0.87 16.46
CA ARG A 60 -9.37 -1.41 15.13
C ARG A 60 -8.77 -0.59 14.00
N ALA A 61 -8.92 0.73 14.06
CA ALA A 61 -8.30 1.65 13.11
C ALA A 61 -6.77 1.51 13.14
N LYS A 62 -6.14 1.49 14.32
CA LYS A 62 -4.70 1.28 14.47
C LYS A 62 -4.21 0.01 13.77
N GLY A 63 -4.87 -1.11 13.99
CA GLY A 63 -4.54 -2.39 13.33
C GLY A 63 -4.70 -2.32 11.82
N TRP A 64 -5.82 -1.76 11.35
CA TRP A 64 -6.10 -1.55 9.93
C TRP A 64 -5.03 -0.74 9.21
N GLN A 65 -4.66 0.41 9.79
CA GLN A 65 -3.68 1.32 9.21
C GLN A 65 -2.31 0.65 9.08
N ARG A 66 -1.90 -0.15 10.08
CA ARG A 66 -0.66 -0.93 10.03
C ARG A 66 -0.70 -2.06 9.01
N ILE A 67 -1.86 -2.73 8.84
CA ILE A 67 -2.08 -3.70 7.76
C ILE A 67 -1.92 -3.02 6.40
N CYS A 68 -2.50 -1.83 6.20
CA CYS A 68 -2.38 -1.07 4.96
C CYS A 68 -0.92 -0.71 4.66
N LEU A 69 -0.18 -0.20 5.65
CA LEU A 69 1.25 0.11 5.50
C LEU A 69 2.05 -1.13 5.10
N PHE A 70 1.83 -2.26 5.77
CA PHE A 70 2.51 -3.51 5.46
C PHE A 70 2.16 -4.03 4.06
N ALA A 71 0.88 -4.03 3.69
CA ALA A 71 0.42 -4.52 2.40
C ALA A 71 0.93 -3.69 1.21
N LEU A 72 1.06 -2.36 1.39
CA LEU A 72 1.37 -1.43 0.30
C LEU A 72 2.84 -1.07 0.16
N TYR A 73 3.63 -1.23 1.22
CA TYR A 73 5.08 -1.04 1.18
C TYR A 73 5.88 -2.35 1.25
N PHE A 74 5.28 -3.47 1.69
CA PHE A 74 5.97 -4.68 2.18
C PHE A 74 6.82 -4.43 3.44
N GLN A 75 7.59 -3.34 3.46
CA GLN A 75 8.29 -2.81 4.62
C GLN A 75 8.30 -1.28 4.56
N ALA A 76 7.38 -0.63 5.27
CA ALA A 76 7.44 0.82 5.47
C ALA A 76 8.68 1.17 6.32
N SER A 77 9.24 2.37 6.17
CA SER A 77 10.36 2.91 6.96
C SER A 77 10.09 2.94 8.45
N THR A 78 8.83 3.06 8.82
CA THR A 78 8.37 3.02 10.21
C THR A 78 8.15 1.61 10.74
N LEU A 79 8.30 0.57 9.90
CA LEU A 79 8.34 -0.83 10.31
C LEU A 79 9.80 -1.31 10.34
N GLU A 80 10.34 -1.44 11.55
CA GLU A 80 11.71 -1.87 11.77
C GLU A 80 11.89 -3.35 11.41
N VAL A 81 13.08 -3.70 10.91
CA VAL A 81 13.44 -5.10 10.67
C VAL A 81 13.51 -5.80 12.02
N PRO A 82 12.68 -6.84 12.26
CA PRO A 82 12.61 -7.46 13.57
C PRO A 82 13.93 -8.16 13.93
N ASN A 83 14.39 -7.98 15.16
CA ASN A 83 15.44 -8.84 15.71
C ASN A 83 14.83 -10.19 16.06
N TRP A 84 15.08 -11.21 15.21
CA TRP A 84 14.50 -12.53 15.39
C TRP A 84 14.77 -13.13 16.77
N LYS A 85 15.97 -12.97 17.33
CA LYS A 85 16.29 -13.49 18.68
C LYS A 85 15.34 -12.90 19.73
N GLN A 86 15.05 -11.60 19.64
CA GLN A 86 14.11 -10.93 20.51
C GLN A 86 12.68 -11.41 20.27
N VAL A 87 12.23 -11.52 19.01
CA VAL A 87 10.88 -12.04 18.66
C VAL A 87 10.65 -13.43 19.28
N TRP A 88 11.63 -14.34 19.17
CA TRP A 88 11.55 -15.67 19.77
C TRP A 88 11.56 -15.63 21.30
N GLN A 89 12.29 -14.70 21.91
CA GLN A 89 12.31 -14.51 23.37
C GLN A 89 10.98 -13.98 23.89
N GLU A 90 10.40 -12.99 23.23
CA GLU A 90 9.10 -12.41 23.58
C GLU A 90 7.97 -13.40 23.40
N ALA A 91 7.97 -14.18 22.30
CA ALA A 91 6.96 -15.21 22.05
C ALA A 91 6.89 -16.26 23.17
N LYS A 92 8.01 -16.57 23.83
CA LYS A 92 8.02 -17.48 24.99
C LYS A 92 7.28 -16.91 26.19
N GLN A 93 7.20 -15.60 26.32
CA GLN A 93 6.52 -14.90 27.43
C GLN A 93 5.02 -14.72 27.16
N VAL A 94 4.57 -14.91 25.90
CA VAL A 94 3.16 -14.84 25.55
C VAL A 94 2.44 -16.11 26.01
N GLY A 95 1.41 -15.94 26.85
CA GLY A 95 0.59 -17.04 27.36
C GLY A 95 -0.41 -17.61 26.36
N ASP A 96 -0.85 -16.83 25.37
CA ASP A 96 -1.74 -17.28 24.30
C ASP A 96 -0.93 -17.72 23.07
N ARG A 97 -0.84 -19.03 22.83
CA ARG A 97 -0.05 -19.61 21.72
C ARG A 97 -0.91 -20.36 20.70
N ARG A 98 -2.18 -19.99 20.58
CA ARG A 98 -3.05 -20.58 19.55
C ARG A 98 -2.56 -20.21 18.14
N ARG A 99 -2.98 -20.98 17.13
CA ARG A 99 -2.54 -20.79 15.73
C ARG A 99 -2.93 -19.42 15.19
N GLU A 100 -4.10 -18.93 15.59
CA GLU A 100 -4.66 -17.62 15.22
C GLU A 100 -3.80 -16.48 15.79
N ASN A 101 -3.07 -16.75 16.87
CA ASN A 101 -2.09 -15.84 17.46
C ASN A 101 -0.65 -16.12 17.02
N TYR A 102 -0.46 -16.87 15.92
CA TYR A 102 0.85 -17.22 15.37
C TYR A 102 1.81 -17.82 16.40
N PHE A 103 1.29 -18.63 17.34
CA PHE A 103 2.05 -19.23 18.43
C PHE A 103 2.78 -18.22 19.35
N GLY A 104 2.28 -16.98 19.40
CA GLY A 104 2.87 -15.88 20.17
C GLY A 104 3.94 -15.09 19.42
N LEU A 105 4.23 -15.42 18.16
CA LEU A 105 5.17 -14.67 17.33
C LEU A 105 4.56 -13.33 16.91
N TYR A 106 5.30 -12.25 17.13
CA TYR A 106 4.92 -10.91 16.70
C TYR A 106 6.15 -10.17 16.13
N PRO A 107 6.40 -10.30 14.81
CA PRO A 107 7.60 -9.76 14.17
C PRO A 107 7.41 -8.30 13.69
N PHE A 108 6.67 -7.48 14.44
CA PHE A 108 6.40 -6.10 14.07
C PHE A 108 6.91 -5.15 15.14
N GLN A 109 7.76 -4.21 14.73
CA GLN A 109 8.30 -3.17 15.59
C GLN A 109 8.08 -1.82 14.90
N TRP A 110 7.06 -1.10 15.35
CA TRP A 110 6.64 0.17 14.74
C TRP A 110 7.30 1.36 15.45
N ARG A 111 7.91 2.27 14.68
CA ARG A 111 8.38 3.57 15.18
C ARG A 111 7.18 4.42 15.62
N LYS A 112 7.37 5.34 16.57
CA LYS A 112 6.28 6.18 17.14
C LYS A 112 5.54 7.05 16.12
N ASP A 113 6.18 7.36 15.00
CA ASP A 113 5.70 8.22 13.92
C ASP A 113 4.98 7.44 12.79
N TRP A 114 4.74 6.12 12.95
CA TRP A 114 4.10 5.29 11.91
C TRP A 114 2.76 5.84 11.41
N GLN A 115 1.98 6.50 12.29
CA GLN A 115 0.72 7.13 11.89
C GLN A 115 0.93 8.23 10.85
N ASN A 116 2.02 8.99 10.92
CA ASN A 116 2.31 10.03 9.92
C ASN A 116 2.55 9.38 8.55
N THR A 117 3.26 8.26 8.50
CA THR A 117 3.42 7.46 7.27
C THR A 117 2.07 7.00 6.72
N PHE A 118 1.17 6.54 7.58
CA PHE A 118 -0.18 6.18 7.15
C PHE A 118 -0.94 7.38 6.61
N GLN A 119 -0.92 8.53 7.30
CA GLN A 119 -1.62 9.74 6.86
C GLN A 119 -1.11 10.24 5.50
N THR A 120 0.21 10.19 5.26
CA THR A 120 0.80 10.49 3.94
C THR A 120 0.37 9.49 2.87
N LEU A 121 0.30 8.19 3.21
CA LEU A 121 -0.13 7.15 2.29
C LEU A 121 -1.63 7.24 1.96
N TRP A 122 -2.46 7.48 2.97
CA TRP A 122 -3.91 7.67 2.85
C TRP A 122 -4.24 8.92 2.05
N GLY A 123 -3.55 10.03 2.34
CA GLY A 123 -3.63 11.27 1.58
C GLY A 123 -5.04 11.86 1.48
N GLY A 124 -5.88 11.64 2.49
CA GLY A 124 -7.28 12.09 2.49
C GLY A 124 -8.22 11.27 1.61
N GLY A 125 -7.87 10.03 1.27
CA GLY A 125 -8.71 9.17 0.42
C GLY A 125 -8.62 9.51 -1.07
N LYS A 126 -7.50 10.09 -1.51
CA LYS A 126 -7.24 10.33 -2.94
C LYS A 126 -6.98 9.01 -3.68
N VAL A 127 -7.28 9.01 -4.98
CA VAL A 127 -6.88 7.96 -5.91
C VAL A 127 -5.35 7.89 -5.96
N ARG A 128 -4.80 6.69 -5.79
CA ARG A 128 -3.35 6.46 -5.73
C ARG A 128 -2.94 5.18 -6.43
N VAL A 129 -1.66 5.13 -6.80
CA VAL A 129 -0.96 3.89 -7.15
C VAL A 129 -0.19 3.41 -5.92
N ALA A 130 -0.26 2.11 -5.62
CA ALA A 130 0.46 1.54 -4.49
C ALA A 130 1.98 1.80 -4.59
N PRO A 131 2.66 2.24 -3.51
CA PRO A 131 4.10 2.52 -3.49
C PRO A 131 4.94 1.38 -4.07
N ILE A 132 4.63 0.13 -3.72
CA ILE A 132 5.31 -1.04 -4.24
C ILE A 132 5.20 -1.17 -5.77
N LEU A 133 4.05 -0.82 -6.36
CA LEU A 133 3.88 -0.84 -7.81
C LEU A 133 4.67 0.28 -8.48
N GLN A 134 4.74 1.46 -7.85
CA GLN A 134 5.49 2.59 -8.38
C GLN A 134 6.98 2.26 -8.56
N GLU A 135 7.61 1.64 -7.55
CA GLU A 135 9.06 1.42 -7.52
C GLU A 135 9.47 0.02 -8.02
N LEU A 136 8.61 -1.00 -7.96
CA LEU A 136 9.00 -2.37 -8.33
C LEU A 136 8.46 -2.84 -9.68
N ILE A 137 7.40 -2.22 -10.22
CA ILE A 137 6.67 -2.74 -11.39
C ILE A 137 6.50 -1.69 -12.49
N LEU A 138 5.81 -0.60 -12.21
CA LEU A 138 5.38 0.37 -13.23
C LEU A 138 6.53 1.27 -13.73
N ASN A 139 7.64 1.34 -12.98
CA ASN A 139 8.86 2.00 -13.43
C ASN A 139 9.69 1.21 -14.45
N ARG A 140 9.28 -0.01 -14.84
CA ARG A 140 9.97 -0.78 -15.90
C ARG A 140 9.63 -0.29 -17.30
N GLU A 141 8.38 0.14 -17.50
CA GLU A 141 7.88 0.59 -18.80
C GLU A 141 7.08 1.90 -18.65
N PRO A 142 7.70 2.99 -18.15
CA PRO A 142 7.00 4.23 -17.79
C PRO A 142 6.22 4.84 -18.96
N GLU A 143 6.73 4.74 -20.18
CA GLU A 143 6.04 5.24 -21.39
C GLU A 143 4.82 4.39 -21.74
N SER A 144 4.94 3.05 -21.75
CA SER A 144 3.82 2.13 -21.99
C SER A 144 2.71 2.32 -20.94
N VAL A 145 3.10 2.46 -19.66
CA VAL A 145 2.15 2.72 -18.57
C VAL A 145 1.49 4.08 -18.78
N TRP A 146 2.23 5.12 -19.11
CA TRP A 146 1.66 6.45 -19.32
C TRP A 146 0.68 6.49 -20.49
N GLN A 147 0.98 5.84 -21.61
CA GLN A 147 0.06 5.75 -22.75
C GLN A 147 -1.24 5.03 -22.37
N TRP A 148 -1.15 4.00 -21.52
CA TRP A 148 -2.33 3.36 -20.95
C TRP A 148 -3.13 4.31 -20.06
N VAL A 149 -2.48 5.09 -19.20
CA VAL A 149 -3.12 6.13 -18.36
C VAL A 149 -3.84 7.15 -19.24
N GLU A 150 -3.19 7.68 -20.29
CA GLU A 150 -3.81 8.64 -21.22
C GLU A 150 -5.04 8.04 -21.91
N LYS A 151 -5.00 6.75 -22.26
CA LYS A 151 -6.16 6.06 -22.82
C LYS A 151 -7.31 5.97 -21.83
N ILE A 152 -7.09 5.50 -20.61
CA ILE A 152 -8.19 5.31 -19.64
C ILE A 152 -8.74 6.63 -19.12
N THR A 153 -7.91 7.68 -19.08
CA THR A 153 -8.31 9.03 -18.65
C THR A 153 -8.91 9.87 -19.78
N SER A 154 -8.86 9.39 -21.03
CA SER A 154 -9.58 9.99 -22.17
C SER A 154 -11.09 9.79 -22.11
N TRP A 155 -11.56 8.83 -21.32
CA TRP A 155 -12.98 8.60 -21.08
C TRP A 155 -13.56 9.64 -20.09
N PRO A 156 -14.87 9.95 -20.17
CA PRO A 156 -15.53 10.85 -19.24
C PRO A 156 -15.76 10.18 -17.88
N VAL A 157 -14.70 9.97 -17.10
CA VAL A 157 -14.77 9.30 -15.79
C VAL A 157 -15.35 10.24 -14.73
N GLU A 158 -16.37 9.77 -14.02
CA GLU A 158 -16.95 10.42 -12.84
C GLU A 158 -16.88 9.52 -11.60
N THR A 159 -16.73 8.20 -11.78
CA THR A 159 -16.66 7.22 -10.70
C THR A 159 -15.57 6.18 -10.98
N LEU A 160 -14.83 5.79 -9.95
CA LEU A 160 -13.84 4.72 -9.97
C LEU A 160 -14.30 3.55 -9.07
N ILE A 161 -14.16 2.34 -9.57
CA ILE A 161 -14.27 1.09 -8.81
C ILE A 161 -12.92 0.37 -8.94
N PRO A 162 -12.00 0.55 -7.99
CA PRO A 162 -10.80 -0.27 -7.90
C PRO A 162 -11.14 -1.65 -7.29
N CYS A 163 -10.37 -2.70 -7.61
CA CYS A 163 -10.50 -3.96 -6.86
C CYS A 163 -9.91 -3.90 -5.45
N HIS A 164 -9.13 -2.85 -5.13
CA HIS A 164 -8.45 -2.71 -3.84
C HIS A 164 -9.03 -1.54 -3.03
N PHE A 165 -9.43 -1.84 -1.79
CA PHE A 165 -9.89 -0.90 -0.77
C PHE A 165 -11.26 -0.25 -1.06
N SER A 166 -11.35 1.09 -1.02
CA SER A 166 -12.62 1.81 -1.05
C SER A 166 -13.20 1.84 -2.45
N ALA A 167 -14.46 1.43 -2.57
CA ALA A 167 -15.22 1.47 -3.81
C ALA A 167 -16.72 1.56 -3.51
N PRO A 168 -17.53 2.23 -4.36
CA PRO A 168 -17.13 3.13 -5.43
C PRO A 168 -16.60 4.47 -4.90
N VAL A 169 -15.83 5.21 -5.72
CA VAL A 169 -15.27 6.52 -5.35
C VAL A 169 -15.50 7.53 -6.46
N ALA A 170 -16.00 8.72 -6.11
CA ALA A 170 -16.13 9.82 -7.06
C ALA A 170 -14.74 10.36 -7.43
N THR A 171 -14.44 10.42 -8.72
CA THR A 171 -13.15 10.92 -9.23
C THR A 171 -13.27 11.33 -10.70
N ASN A 172 -12.18 11.85 -11.27
CA ASN A 172 -12.10 12.21 -12.68
C ASN A 172 -10.75 11.80 -13.30
N GLY A 173 -10.64 11.94 -14.62
CA GLY A 173 -9.42 11.60 -15.36
C GLY A 173 -8.17 12.37 -14.91
N GLU A 174 -8.32 13.62 -14.44
CA GLU A 174 -7.20 14.43 -13.95
C GLU A 174 -6.62 13.86 -12.65
N GLN A 175 -7.47 13.56 -11.67
CA GLN A 175 -7.07 12.95 -10.40
C GLN A 175 -6.43 11.57 -10.62
N ILE A 176 -6.97 10.77 -11.54
CA ILE A 176 -6.37 9.49 -11.92
C ILE A 176 -4.98 9.73 -12.52
N ARG A 177 -4.84 10.66 -13.47
CA ARG A 177 -3.55 10.97 -14.10
C ARG A 177 -2.53 11.47 -13.07
N GLN A 178 -2.96 12.27 -12.11
CA GLN A 178 -2.13 12.78 -11.02
C GLN A 178 -1.52 11.64 -10.17
N ALA A 179 -2.28 10.56 -9.94
CA ALA A 179 -1.78 9.36 -9.24
C ALA A 179 -0.58 8.69 -9.93
N PHE A 180 -0.38 8.94 -11.23
CA PHE A 180 0.74 8.43 -12.02
C PHE A 180 1.89 9.43 -12.22
N SER A 181 1.83 10.60 -11.58
CA SER A 181 2.88 11.64 -11.68
C SER A 181 4.29 11.12 -11.34
N PHE A 182 4.41 10.08 -10.51
CA PHE A 182 5.71 9.45 -10.18
C PHE A 182 6.53 9.00 -11.41
N LEU A 183 5.89 8.76 -12.56
CA LEU A 183 6.53 8.40 -13.84
C LEU A 183 7.22 9.58 -14.55
N GLN A 184 6.88 10.83 -14.20
CA GLN A 184 7.41 12.04 -14.82
C GLN A 184 8.67 12.54 -14.10
N LYS A 185 9.61 13.14 -14.84
CA LYS A 185 10.86 13.71 -14.28
C LYS A 185 10.60 14.98 -13.44
N SER A 186 9.68 15.84 -13.84
CA SER A 186 9.37 17.13 -13.19
C SER A 186 8.72 17.00 -11.82
N SER A 187 8.26 15.79 -11.45
CA SER A 187 7.55 15.53 -10.20
C SER A 187 8.46 15.31 -9.00
N SER A 188 9.79 15.50 -9.14
CA SER A 188 10.74 15.38 -8.03
C SER A 188 10.48 16.35 -6.88
N ASP A 189 9.73 17.43 -7.13
CA ASP A 189 9.47 18.51 -6.17
C ASP A 189 8.01 18.57 -5.68
N ASN A 190 7.14 17.62 -6.06
CA ASN A 190 5.75 17.64 -5.63
C ASN A 190 5.56 17.01 -4.23
N GLU A 191 4.76 17.70 -3.39
CA GLU A 191 4.31 17.28 -2.05
C GLU A 191 3.57 15.93 -2.01
N GLU A 192 3.19 15.37 -3.16
CA GLU A 192 2.52 14.07 -3.28
C GLU A 192 3.46 12.88 -3.43
N SER A 193 4.78 13.12 -3.36
CA SER A 193 5.78 12.05 -3.37
C SER A 193 5.76 11.23 -2.08
N LEU A 194 6.03 9.92 -2.21
CA LEU A 194 6.24 9.04 -1.07
C LEU A 194 7.34 9.61 -0.15
N PRO A 195 7.25 9.45 1.18
CA PRO A 195 8.33 9.84 2.06
C PRO A 195 9.67 9.28 1.59
N GLN A 196 10.72 10.10 1.61
CA GLN A 196 12.01 9.75 1.02
C GLN A 196 12.58 8.44 1.60
N GLU A 197 12.41 8.21 2.90
CA GLU A 197 12.85 6.98 3.58
C GLU A 197 12.13 5.74 3.03
N ASP A 198 10.81 5.79 2.88
CA ASP A 198 10.01 4.68 2.34
C ASP A 198 10.43 4.36 0.91
N ARG A 199 10.63 5.41 0.10
CA ARG A 199 11.08 5.28 -1.28
C ARG A 199 12.47 4.63 -1.36
N GLN A 200 13.40 5.03 -0.48
CA GLN A 200 14.74 4.43 -0.44
C GLN A 200 14.71 2.95 -0.07
N ILE A 201 13.82 2.51 0.82
CA ILE A 201 13.68 1.10 1.16
C ILE A 201 13.20 0.30 -0.05
N LEU A 202 12.15 0.78 -0.73
CA LEU A 202 11.66 0.15 -1.96
C LEU A 202 12.74 0.10 -3.05
N GLN A 203 13.54 1.15 -3.19
CA GLN A 203 14.67 1.18 -4.13
C GLN A 203 15.77 0.18 -3.77
N ARG A 204 16.06 -0.05 -2.49
CA ARG A 204 17.00 -1.10 -2.07
C ARG A 204 16.47 -2.50 -2.39
N ILE A 205 15.18 -2.72 -2.19
CA ILE A 205 14.51 -3.97 -2.59
C ILE A 205 14.62 -4.15 -4.10
N ASP A 206 14.33 -3.11 -4.88
CA ASP A 206 14.47 -3.14 -6.33
C ASP A 206 15.91 -3.48 -6.77
N GLN A 207 16.91 -2.79 -6.22
CA GLN A 207 18.32 -3.05 -6.52
C GLN A 207 18.71 -4.51 -6.21
N PHE A 208 18.17 -5.08 -5.12
CA PHE A 208 18.34 -6.49 -4.82
C PHE A 208 17.70 -7.37 -5.91
N LEU A 209 16.44 -7.14 -6.28
CA LEU A 209 15.73 -7.91 -7.31
C LEU A 209 16.46 -7.86 -8.66
N VAL A 210 16.96 -6.68 -9.05
CA VAL A 210 17.73 -6.47 -10.28
C VAL A 210 19.08 -7.19 -10.21
N ARG A 211 19.81 -7.08 -9.10
CA ARG A 211 21.11 -7.76 -8.88
C ARG A 211 20.98 -9.27 -9.03
N TRP A 212 19.87 -9.84 -8.55
CA TRP A 212 19.57 -11.27 -8.65
C TRP A 212 18.83 -11.66 -9.94
N ARG A 213 18.68 -10.72 -10.89
CA ARG A 213 18.02 -10.91 -12.19
C ARG A 213 16.58 -11.44 -12.07
N ILE A 214 15.90 -11.10 -10.97
CA ILE A 214 14.49 -11.43 -10.76
C ILE A 214 13.62 -10.49 -11.61
N THR A 215 14.01 -9.21 -11.69
CA THR A 215 13.37 -8.16 -12.50
C THR A 215 14.38 -7.50 -13.46
N PRO A 216 13.93 -6.94 -14.60
CA PRO A 216 14.75 -6.04 -15.41
C PRO A 216 15.04 -4.73 -14.65
N PRO A 217 16.09 -3.96 -14.99
CA PRO A 217 16.32 -2.65 -14.37
C PRO A 217 15.18 -1.66 -14.68
N PRO A 218 14.95 -0.64 -13.84
CA PRO A 218 14.03 0.45 -14.15
C PRO A 218 14.45 1.20 -15.42
N ALA A 219 13.47 1.68 -16.18
CA ALA A 219 13.72 2.57 -17.32
C ALA A 219 13.83 4.03 -16.84
N SER A 220 14.39 4.91 -17.70
CA SER A 220 14.43 6.35 -17.41
C SER A 220 13.02 6.91 -17.30
N LYS A 221 12.79 7.79 -16.33
CA LYS A 221 11.56 8.58 -16.22
C LYS A 221 11.29 9.39 -17.50
N ARG A 222 10.02 9.72 -17.74
CA ARG A 222 9.59 10.50 -18.91
C ARG A 222 9.98 11.98 -18.78
N GLU A 223 10.39 12.58 -19.89
CA GLU A 223 10.67 14.02 -20.03
C GLU A 223 9.42 14.90 -19.94
#